data_AF-A0A2H5CAY4-F1
#
_entry.id   AF-A0A2H5CAY4-F1
#
_cell.length_a   1.000
_cell.length_b   1.000
_cell.length_c   1.000
_cell.angle_alpha   90.00
_cell.angle_beta   90.00
_cell.angle_gamma   90.00
#
_symmetry.space_group_name_H-M   'P 1'
#
loop_
_entity.id
_entity.type
_entity.pdbx_description
1 polymer ?
#
loop_
_entity_poly.entity_id
_entity_poly.type
_entity_poly.pdbx_seq_one_letter_code
_entity_poly.pdbx_strand_id
1 'polypeptide(L)'
;MKNYATVAFRKIKGAEQFNGLEIHNTREILSKNIHPHLTHTNICLKKITTKIMLILLVPKKMRYGQKMWSAEKQKPKRSCRDSLDK
;
A
#
# COMPACT_ATOMS: atom_id res chain seq x y z
N MET A 1 -2.64 15.73 29.90
CA MET A 1 -1.88 14.46 29.98
C MET A 1 -0.53 14.64 29.31
N LYS A 2 0.56 14.12 29.89
CA LYS A 2 1.88 14.15 29.25
C LYS A 2 2.01 12.91 28.36
N ASN A 3 2.39 13.09 27.09
CA ASN A 3 2.64 12.00 26.16
C ASN A 3 4.12 11.64 26.23
N TYR A 4 4.42 10.38 26.55
CA TYR A 4 5.78 9.86 26.59
C TYR A 4 6.03 8.96 25.37
N ALA A 5 7.22 9.06 24.80
CA ALA A 5 7.65 8.11 23.77
C ALA A 5 7.75 6.70 24.39
N THR A 6 7.13 5.71 23.75
CA THR A 6 7.19 4.31 24.18
C THR A 6 7.95 3.50 23.14
N VAL A 7 9.02 2.84 23.54
CA VAL A 7 9.85 1.98 22.68
C VAL A 7 10.16 0.69 23.44
N ALA A 8 9.88 -0.47 22.83
CA ALA A 8 10.16 -1.79 23.39
C ALA A 8 10.50 -2.79 22.28
N PHE A 9 11.39 -3.75 22.57
CA PHE A 9 11.84 -4.77 21.62
C PHE A 9 11.56 -6.18 22.15
N ARG A 10 11.16 -7.09 21.26
CA ARG A 10 11.00 -8.52 21.55
C ARG A 10 11.79 -9.33 20.53
N LYS A 11 12.63 -10.26 21.01
CA LYS A 11 13.33 -11.21 20.14
C LYS A 11 12.34 -12.24 19.59
N ILE A 12 12.30 -12.40 18.27
CA ILE A 12 11.52 -13.42 17.57
C ILE A 12 12.47 -14.58 17.25
N LYS A 13 12.12 -15.80 17.64
CA LYS A 13 12.92 -17.01 17.41
C LYS A 13 12.08 -18.05 16.67
N GLY A 14 12.59 -18.51 15.54
CA GLY A 14 11.99 -19.59 14.75
C GLY A 14 10.86 -19.15 13.83
N ALA A 15 10.52 -20.03 12.88
CA ALA A 15 9.51 -19.78 11.85
C ALA A 15 8.09 -19.68 12.43
N GLU A 16 7.77 -20.46 13.46
CA GLU A 16 6.43 -20.46 14.08
C GLU A 16 6.08 -19.11 14.71
N GLN A 17 7.02 -18.49 15.43
CA GLN A 17 6.80 -17.17 16.03
C GLN A 17 6.68 -16.08 14.97
N PHE A 18 7.42 -16.21 13.86
CA PHE A 18 7.31 -15.30 12.73
C PHE A 18 5.94 -15.42 12.06
N ASN A 19 5.48 -16.64 11.79
CA ASN A 19 4.19 -16.90 11.15
C ASN A 19 3.02 -16.38 12.01
N GLY A 20 3.05 -16.65 13.33
CA GLY A 20 2.03 -16.12 14.24
C GLY A 20 2.02 -14.58 14.29
N LEU A 21 3.18 -13.94 14.16
CA LEU A 21 3.27 -12.49 14.07
C LEU A 21 2.75 -11.96 12.74
N GLU A 22 3.03 -12.65 11.63
CA GLU A 22 2.53 -12.30 10.30
C GLU A 22 1.00 -12.32 10.27
N ILE A 23 0.37 -13.42 10.69
CA ILE A 23 -1.10 -13.58 10.77
C ILE A 23 -1.75 -12.46 11.60
N HIS A 24 -1.13 -12.09 12.74
CA HIS A 24 -1.66 -11.01 13.57
C HIS A 24 -1.51 -9.62 12.93
N ASN A 25 -0.42 -9.39 12.19
CA ASN A 25 -0.15 -8.11 11.52
C ASN A 25 -0.95 -7.94 10.22
N THR A 26 -1.22 -9.03 9.48
CA THR A 26 -2.09 -9.04 8.29
C THR A 26 -3.57 -8.99 8.66
N ARG A 27 -3.90 -9.12 9.95
CA ARG A 27 -5.27 -9.12 10.48
C ARG A 27 -6.12 -10.27 9.93
N GLU A 28 -5.48 -11.39 9.58
CA GLU A 28 -6.18 -12.63 9.17
C GLU A 28 -7.04 -13.20 10.31
N ILE A 29 -6.58 -13.02 11.56
CA ILE A 29 -7.36 -13.35 12.76
C ILE A 29 -7.51 -12.11 13.62
N LEU A 30 -8.75 -11.78 14.00
CA LEU A 30 -9.08 -10.61 14.81
C LEU A 30 -9.11 -10.97 16.29
N SER A 31 -8.48 -10.14 17.11
CA SER A 31 -8.52 -10.24 18.57
C SER A 31 -9.64 -9.35 19.13
N LYS A 32 -10.05 -9.60 20.38
CA LYS A 32 -11.17 -8.91 21.05
C LYS A 32 -11.05 -7.38 21.07
N ASN A 33 -9.83 -6.84 20.99
CA ASN A 33 -9.55 -5.41 21.09
C ASN A 33 -9.32 -4.74 19.71
N ILE A 34 -9.48 -5.48 18.61
CA ILE A 34 -9.33 -4.94 17.26
C ILE A 34 -10.71 -4.69 16.68
N HIS A 35 -10.98 -3.45 16.31
CA HIS A 35 -12.22 -3.07 15.63
C HIS A 35 -12.15 -3.47 14.15
N PRO A 36 -12.98 -4.44 13.68
CA PRO A 36 -12.86 -4.99 12.33
C PRO A 36 -13.05 -3.93 11.24
N HIS A 37 -13.95 -2.96 11.47
CA HIS A 37 -14.24 -1.88 10.52
C HIS A 37 -13.07 -0.90 10.34
N LEU A 38 -12.08 -0.89 11.24
CA LEU A 38 -10.90 -0.03 11.15
C LEU A 38 -9.69 -0.73 10.51
N THR A 39 -9.75 -2.03 10.22
CA THR A 39 -8.58 -2.76 9.71
C THR A 39 -8.10 -2.26 8.36
N HIS A 40 -9.01 -1.73 7.53
CA HIS A 40 -8.73 -1.15 6.22
C HIS A 40 -7.82 0.09 6.27
N THR A 41 -7.70 0.75 7.43
CA THR A 41 -6.81 1.92 7.59
C THR A 41 -5.38 1.53 7.97
N ASN A 42 -5.11 0.24 8.26
CA ASN A 42 -3.76 -0.22 8.60
C ASN A 42 -2.86 -0.21 7.36
N ILE A 43 -1.65 0.33 7.50
CA ILE A 43 -0.68 0.44 6.39
C ILE A 43 0.63 -0.25 6.80
N CYS A 44 1.16 -1.09 5.93
CA CYS A 44 2.47 -1.70 6.11
C CYS A 44 3.56 -0.79 5.51
N LEU A 45 4.44 -0.27 6.37
CA LEU A 45 5.61 0.50 5.95
C LEU A 45 6.84 -0.43 5.91
N LYS A 46 6.99 -1.21 4.83
CA LYS A 46 8.27 -1.89 4.53
C LYS A 46 9.25 -0.86 3.97
N LYS A 47 10.56 -1.08 4.19
CA LYS A 47 11.67 -0.18 3.79
C LYS A 47 11.30 0.68 2.58
N ILE A 48 10.94 1.92 2.88
CA ILE A 48 10.75 2.97 1.89
C ILE A 48 12.13 3.18 1.28
N THR A 49 12.32 2.76 0.03
CA THR A 49 13.45 3.27 -0.77
C THR A 49 13.30 4.78 -0.81
N THR A 50 14.41 5.51 -0.68
CA THR A 50 14.50 6.99 -0.54
C THR A 50 13.58 7.78 -1.49
N LYS A 51 13.20 7.18 -2.62
CA LYS A 51 12.20 7.69 -3.57
C LYS A 51 10.82 8.00 -2.98
N ILE A 52 10.26 7.23 -2.03
CA ILE A 52 8.89 7.51 -1.50
C ILE A 52 8.93 8.61 -0.42
N MET A 53 10.00 8.68 0.38
CA MET A 53 10.23 9.78 1.33
C MET A 53 10.22 11.15 0.65
N LEU A 54 10.82 11.26 -0.55
CA LEU A 54 10.85 12.50 -1.32
C LEU A 54 9.45 12.93 -1.80
N ILE A 55 8.58 11.98 -2.14
CA ILE A 55 7.21 12.27 -2.63
C ILE A 55 6.30 12.77 -1.49
N LEU A 56 6.52 12.31 -0.26
CA LEU A 56 5.78 12.80 0.92
C LEU A 56 6.28 14.17 1.43
N LEU A 57 7.55 14.52 1.16
CA LEU A 57 8.17 15.79 1.55
C LEU A 57 7.99 16.92 0.54
N VAL A 58 7.55 16.65 -0.69
CA VAL A 58 7.14 17.71 -1.60
C VAL A 58 5.73 18.13 -1.22
N PRO A 59 5.52 19.32 -0.62
CA PRO A 59 4.17 19.83 -0.47
C PRO A 59 3.63 20.02 -1.88
N LYS A 60 2.69 19.15 -2.25
CA LYS A 60 1.90 19.28 -3.46
C LYS A 60 1.18 20.62 -3.32
N LYS A 61 1.74 21.69 -3.89
CA LYS A 61 1.01 22.94 -4.09
C LYS A 61 -0.20 22.56 -4.94
N MET A 62 -1.35 22.35 -4.31
CA MET A 62 -2.62 22.20 -4.99
C MET A 62 -2.90 23.54 -5.67
N ARG A 63 -2.42 23.71 -6.90
CA ARG A 63 -2.98 24.71 -7.80
C ARG A 63 -4.36 24.21 -8.19
N TYR A 64 -5.35 24.75 -7.50
CA TYR A 64 -6.73 24.79 -7.98
C TYR A 64 -6.72 25.42 -9.38
N GLY A 65 -7.28 24.70 -10.36
CA GLY A 65 -7.56 25.24 -11.69
C GLY A 65 -6.66 24.68 -12.79
N GLN A 66 -7.06 23.55 -13.35
CA GLN A 66 -6.90 23.29 -14.78
C GLN A 66 -7.97 22.27 -15.21
N LYS A 67 -9.12 22.80 -15.64
CA LYS A 67 -9.95 22.11 -16.63
C LYS A 67 -9.11 21.99 -17.89
N MET A 68 -8.97 20.79 -18.46
CA MET A 68 -8.90 20.50 -19.90
C MET A 68 -8.65 18.98 -20.04
N TRP A 69 -9.62 18.22 -20.54
CA TRP A 69 -9.92 17.96 -21.95
C TRP A 69 -9.34 16.59 -22.36
N SER A 70 -10.22 15.59 -22.28
CA SER A 70 -10.26 14.35 -23.09
C SER A 70 -8.93 13.66 -23.42
N ALA A 71 -8.53 12.67 -22.60
CA ALA A 71 -7.59 11.63 -23.03
C ALA A 71 -8.36 10.53 -23.77
N GLU A 72 -8.41 10.73 -25.07
CA GLU A 72 -8.95 9.88 -26.11
C GLU A 72 -8.40 8.43 -26.07
N LYS A 73 -9.28 7.48 -26.37
CA LYS A 73 -9.07 6.03 -26.37
C LYS A 73 -7.82 5.63 -27.17
N GLN A 74 -6.78 5.11 -26.51
CA GLN A 74 -5.76 4.31 -27.19
C GLN A 74 -6.12 2.82 -27.12
N LYS A 75 -6.60 2.27 -28.25
CA LYS A 75 -6.80 0.84 -28.46
C LYS A 75 -5.43 0.13 -28.53
N PRO A 76 -5.25 -1.08 -27.95
CA PRO A 76 -4.04 -1.85 -28.19
C PRO A 76 -4.06 -2.47 -29.59
N LYS A 77 -3.06 -2.16 -30.42
CA LYS A 77 -2.79 -2.87 -31.67
C LYS A 77 -2.23 -4.26 -31.34
N ARG A 78 -3.07 -5.30 -31.45
CA ARG A 78 -2.62 -6.69 -31.58
C ARG A 78 -2.22 -6.93 -33.03
N SER A 79 -0.93 -7.08 -33.28
CA SER A 79 -0.41 -7.69 -34.49
C SER A 79 -0.27 -9.21 -34.26
N CYS A 80 -1.07 -10.00 -34.96
CA CYS A 80 -0.66 -11.32 -35.47
C CYS A 80 -1.54 -11.63 -36.69
N ARG A 81 -0.83 -12.00 -37.75
CA ARG A 81 -1.25 -12.39 -39.09
C ARG A 81 -1.99 -13.73 -39.03
N ASP A 82 -2.99 -13.91 -39.88
CA ASP A 82 -3.26 -15.13 -40.68
C ASP A 82 -4.61 -15.00 -41.37
N SER A 83 -4.57 -14.47 -42.59
CA SER A 83 -5.66 -14.53 -43.55
C SER A 83 -5.61 -15.88 -44.26
N LEU A 84 -6.48 -16.79 -43.85
CA LEU A 84 -6.91 -17.97 -44.60
C LEU A 84 -8.12 -17.59 -45.47
N ASP A 85 -7.98 -17.84 -46.77
CA ASP A 85 -9.00 -18.10 -47.82
C ASP A 85 -10.35 -17.36 -47.82
N LYS A 86 -10.54 -16.48 -48.81
CA LYS A 86 -11.43 -16.68 -49.98
C LYS A 86 -11.45 -15.47 -50.92
#